data_AF-A4ZUR0-F1
#
_entry.id   AF-A4ZUR0-F1
#
_cell.length_a   1.000
_cell.length_b   1.000
_cell.length_c   1.000
_cell.angle_alpha   90.00
_cell.angle_beta   90.00
_cell.angle_gamma   90.00
#
_symmetry.space_group_name_H-M   'P 1'
#
loop_
_entity.id
_entity.type
_entity.pdbx_description
1 polymer ?
#
loop_
_entity_poly.entity_id
_entity_poly.type
_entity_poly.pdbx_seq_one_letter_code
_entity_poly.pdbx_strand_id
1 'polypeptide(L)'
;NRMTSQVKGMTQAARNANDGISLVQTAEGNLNEINTNLQRIRELAVQAANDTNGSTDLTSINTEITQRLSEIDRIAGGANFNGKSLLNGSVSTALKIQVGAGTSSNDTISIGSNALINATSGTLSSTLSTAISDNASAQTVISAADAAIAKIDTARSNMGAIQNRFESTINNLNNSINNLSAAQSRIQD
;
A
#
# COMPACT_ATOMS: atom_id res chain seq x y z
N ASN A 1 -37.82 -7.82 12.90
CA ASN A 1 -38.05 -6.60 12.11
C ASN A 1 -36.96 -6.48 11.04
N ARG A 2 -37.35 -6.45 9.76
CA ARG A 2 -36.45 -6.41 8.58
C ARG A 2 -35.68 -5.09 8.45
N MET A 3 -36.31 -3.95 8.76
CA MET A 3 -35.66 -2.63 8.71
C MET A 3 -34.57 -2.51 9.77
N THR A 4 -34.84 -2.97 11.00
CA THR A 4 -33.85 -3.01 12.07
C THR A 4 -32.63 -3.86 11.70
N SER A 5 -32.84 -4.99 11.02
CA SER A 5 -31.74 -5.84 10.54
C SER A 5 -30.89 -5.14 9.48
N GLN A 6 -31.52 -4.42 8.55
CA GLN A 6 -30.83 -3.66 7.50
C GLN A 6 -30.02 -2.50 8.08
N VAL A 7 -30.60 -1.72 9.01
CA VAL A 7 -29.87 -0.65 9.71
C VAL A 7 -28.63 -1.20 10.40
N LYS A 8 -28.77 -2.26 11.21
CA LYS A 8 -27.63 -2.89 11.90
C LYS A 8 -26.57 -3.40 10.93
N GLY A 9 -26.98 -4.02 9.82
CA GLY A 9 -26.08 -4.49 8.77
C GLY A 9 -25.29 -3.35 8.12
N MET A 10 -25.97 -2.26 7.74
CA MET A 10 -25.32 -1.09 7.15
C MET A 10 -24.40 -0.37 8.14
N THR A 11 -24.77 -0.28 9.42
CA THR A 11 -23.89 0.29 10.46
C THR A 11 -22.61 -0.54 10.61
N GLN A 12 -22.71 -1.88 10.55
CA GLN A 12 -21.52 -2.72 10.57
C GLN A 12 -20.69 -2.57 9.28
N ALA A 13 -21.34 -2.49 8.13
CA ALA A 13 -20.68 -2.24 6.85
C ALA A 13 -19.88 -0.92 6.85
N ALA A 14 -20.42 0.14 7.47
CA ALA A 14 -19.70 1.40 7.62
C ALA A 14 -18.46 1.25 8.50
N ARG A 15 -18.53 0.47 9.59
CA ARG A 15 -17.35 0.14 10.41
C ARG A 15 -16.31 -0.66 9.62
N ASN A 16 -16.73 -1.68 8.90
CA ASN A 16 -15.83 -2.47 8.04
C ASN A 16 -15.15 -1.60 6.98
N ALA A 17 -15.87 -0.64 6.39
CA ALA A 17 -15.29 0.32 5.44
C ALA A 17 -14.22 1.20 6.09
N ASN A 18 -14.42 1.64 7.34
CA ASN A 18 -13.39 2.34 8.11
C ASN A 18 -12.17 1.46 8.38
N ASP A 19 -12.36 0.18 8.72
CA ASP A 19 -11.25 -0.77 8.87
C ASP A 19 -10.48 -0.93 7.54
N GLY A 20 -11.20 -0.94 6.41
CA GLY A 20 -10.62 -0.94 5.07
C GLY A 20 -9.74 0.29 4.81
N ILE A 21 -10.20 1.48 5.21
CA ILE A 21 -9.39 2.71 5.15
C ILE A 21 -8.15 2.59 6.02
N SER A 22 -8.28 2.17 7.28
CA SER A 22 -7.14 2.02 8.20
C SER A 22 -6.09 1.01 7.69
N LEU A 23 -6.52 -0.10 7.08
CA LEU A 23 -5.64 -1.07 6.44
C LEU A 23 -4.85 -0.42 5.30
N VAL A 24 -5.55 0.30 4.41
CA VAL A 24 -4.92 0.96 3.25
C VAL A 24 -3.95 2.05 3.71
N GLN A 25 -4.32 2.87 4.70
CA GLN A 25 -3.45 3.90 5.28
C GLN A 25 -2.21 3.29 5.96
N THR A 26 -2.35 2.15 6.63
CA THR A 26 -1.22 1.44 7.23
C THR A 26 -0.23 1.01 6.15
N ALA A 27 -0.72 0.40 5.07
CA ALA A 27 0.16 0.01 3.97
C ALA A 27 0.74 1.23 3.22
N GLU A 28 -0.02 2.31 3.04
CA GLU A 28 0.46 3.53 2.38
C GLU A 28 1.59 4.20 3.18
N GLY A 29 1.47 4.28 4.51
CA GLY A 29 2.53 4.78 5.37
C GLY A 29 3.83 3.98 5.23
N ASN A 30 3.74 2.65 5.21
CA ASN A 30 4.91 1.80 5.00
C ASN A 30 5.50 1.98 3.58
N LEU A 31 4.67 2.13 2.55
CA LEU A 31 5.13 2.42 1.19
C LEU A 31 5.83 3.78 1.09
N ASN A 32 5.42 4.77 1.88
CA ASN A 32 6.11 6.06 1.94
C ASN A 32 7.53 5.92 2.49
N GLU A 33 7.71 5.17 3.59
CA GLU A 33 9.05 4.91 4.15
C GLU A 33 9.94 4.10 3.19
N ILE A 34 9.35 3.16 2.45
CA ILE A 34 10.06 2.43 1.37
C ILE A 34 10.48 3.41 0.27
N ASN A 35 9.60 4.32 -0.15
CA ASN A 35 9.92 5.35 -1.15
C ASN A 35 11.10 6.22 -0.71
N THR A 36 11.13 6.67 0.55
CA THR A 36 12.26 7.44 1.11
C THR A 36 13.57 6.67 1.04
N ASN A 37 13.59 5.37 1.35
CA ASN A 37 14.78 4.54 1.22
C ASN A 37 15.22 4.37 -0.25
N LEU A 38 14.27 4.18 -1.18
CA LEU A 38 14.56 4.08 -2.61
C LEU A 38 15.14 5.39 -3.17
N GLN A 39 14.62 6.54 -2.76
CA GLN A 39 15.16 7.85 -3.14
C GLN A 39 16.60 8.02 -2.64
N ARG A 40 16.90 7.56 -1.41
CA ARG A 40 18.27 7.57 -0.89
C ARG A 40 19.20 6.63 -1.67
N ILE A 41 18.74 5.42 -2.02
CA ILE A 41 19.50 4.50 -2.88
C ILE A 41 19.80 5.15 -4.24
N ARG A 42 18.81 5.81 -4.83
CA ARG A 42 18.98 6.54 -6.09
C ARG A 42 20.04 7.64 -5.98
N GLU A 43 19.99 8.44 -4.92
CA GLU A 43 20.98 9.50 -4.65
C GLU A 43 22.39 8.93 -4.54
N LEU A 44 22.54 7.85 -3.77
CA LEU A 44 23.81 7.13 -3.62
C LEU A 44 24.33 6.57 -4.93
N ALA A 45 23.45 6.00 -5.77
CA ALA A 45 23.83 5.50 -7.08
C ALA A 45 24.26 6.63 -8.02
N VAL A 46 23.59 7.80 -7.97
CA VAL A 46 24.03 9.02 -8.70
C VAL A 46 25.41 9.48 -8.21
N GLN A 47 25.64 9.48 -6.89
CA GLN A 47 26.96 9.79 -6.34
C GLN A 47 28.04 8.82 -6.85
N ALA A 48 27.74 7.52 -6.87
CA ALA A 48 28.65 6.48 -7.32
C ALA A 48 28.93 6.52 -8.83
N ALA A 49 28.02 7.10 -9.63
CA ALA A 49 28.20 7.25 -11.08
C ALA A 49 29.32 8.24 -11.46
N ASN A 50 29.88 8.99 -10.50
CA ASN A 50 30.99 9.89 -10.79
C ASN A 50 32.33 9.14 -10.87
N ASP A 51 33.06 9.29 -11.98
CA ASP A 51 34.34 8.61 -12.24
C ASP A 51 35.47 9.05 -11.28
N THR A 52 35.26 10.12 -10.51
CA THR A 52 36.23 10.57 -9.50
C THR A 52 36.22 9.73 -8.23
N ASN A 53 35.25 8.83 -8.04
CA ASN A 53 35.20 7.95 -6.88
C ASN A 53 36.30 6.89 -6.94
N GLY A 54 36.97 6.67 -5.82
CA GLY A 54 37.86 5.53 -5.63
C GLY A 54 37.11 4.27 -5.24
N SER A 55 37.80 3.13 -5.24
CA SER A 55 37.23 1.84 -4.83
C SER A 55 36.72 1.83 -3.39
N THR A 56 37.36 2.57 -2.48
CA THR A 56 36.92 2.73 -1.09
C THR A 56 35.61 3.49 -0.98
N ASP A 57 35.41 4.52 -1.81
CA ASP A 57 34.18 5.32 -1.83
C ASP A 57 33.02 4.46 -2.35
N LEU A 58 33.24 3.75 -3.45
CA LEU A 58 32.25 2.82 -4.01
C LEU A 58 31.90 1.70 -3.02
N THR A 59 32.87 1.17 -2.27
CA THR A 59 32.61 0.16 -1.23
C THR A 59 31.71 0.72 -0.12
N SER A 60 31.95 1.95 0.32
CA SER A 60 31.16 2.62 1.35
C SER A 60 29.73 2.89 0.87
N ILE A 61 29.59 3.36 -0.38
CA ILE A 61 28.28 3.61 -1.01
C ILE A 61 27.48 2.30 -1.14
N ASN A 62 28.10 1.23 -1.63
CA ASN A 62 27.44 -0.09 -1.73
C ASN A 62 26.99 -0.61 -0.37
N THR A 63 27.78 -0.35 0.68
CA THR A 63 27.40 -0.72 2.05
C THR A 63 26.16 0.02 2.50
N GLU A 64 26.07 1.33 2.26
CA GLU A 64 24.87 2.11 2.59
C GLU A 64 23.65 1.63 1.78
N ILE A 65 23.80 1.41 0.47
CA ILE A 65 22.72 0.87 -0.38
C ILE A 65 22.22 -0.47 0.18
N THR A 66 23.13 -1.38 0.55
CA THR A 66 22.76 -2.68 1.12
C THR A 66 21.97 -2.57 2.41
N GLN A 67 22.33 -1.62 3.29
CA GLN A 67 21.58 -1.35 4.52
C GLN A 67 20.19 -0.79 4.22
N ARG A 68 20.06 0.10 3.24
CA ARG A 68 18.76 0.64 2.81
C ARG A 68 17.87 -0.43 2.18
N LEU A 69 18.43 -1.35 1.40
CA LEU A 69 17.68 -2.50 0.85
C LEU A 69 17.18 -3.41 1.97
N SER A 70 18.03 -3.68 2.96
CA SER A 70 17.64 -4.46 4.15
C SER A 70 16.52 -3.78 4.93
N GLU A 71 16.55 -2.45 5.04
CA GLU A 71 15.50 -1.67 5.69
C GLU A 71 14.19 -1.70 4.89
N ILE A 72 14.24 -1.62 3.56
CA ILE A 72 13.08 -1.82 2.68
C ILE A 72 12.45 -3.19 2.95
N ASP A 73 13.25 -4.25 2.98
CA ASP A 73 12.76 -5.60 3.25
C ASP A 73 12.17 -5.76 4.65
N ARG A 74 12.78 -5.11 5.66
CA ARG A 74 12.26 -5.06 7.03
C ARG A 74 10.91 -4.35 7.09
N ILE A 75 10.76 -3.21 6.43
CA ILE A 75 9.49 -2.45 6.40
C ILE A 75 8.42 -3.25 5.64
N ALA A 76 8.73 -3.77 4.45
CA ALA A 76 7.79 -4.57 3.66
C ALA A 76 7.35 -5.84 4.41
N GLY A 77 8.28 -6.53 5.09
CA GLY A 77 8.00 -7.69 5.92
C GLY A 77 7.21 -7.38 7.19
N GLY A 78 7.44 -6.21 7.80
CA GLY A 78 6.78 -5.75 9.01
C GLY A 78 5.39 -5.12 8.78
N ALA A 79 5.08 -4.70 7.55
CA ALA A 79 3.81 -4.08 7.21
C ALA A 79 2.63 -5.05 7.45
N ASN A 80 1.86 -4.78 8.51
CA ASN A 80 0.81 -5.66 8.98
C ASN A 80 -0.41 -4.85 9.44
N PHE A 81 -1.61 -5.38 9.18
CA PHE A 81 -2.84 -4.91 9.80
C PHE A 81 -3.62 -6.09 10.35
N ASN A 82 -3.84 -6.10 11.67
CA ASN A 82 -4.61 -7.15 12.36
C ASN A 82 -4.18 -8.59 11.99
N GLY A 83 -2.86 -8.85 11.96
CA GLY A 83 -2.30 -10.15 11.63
C GLY A 83 -2.20 -10.46 10.13
N LYS A 84 -2.63 -9.55 9.24
CA LYS A 84 -2.47 -9.70 7.78
C LYS A 84 -1.26 -8.92 7.29
N SER A 85 -0.28 -9.63 6.73
CA SER A 85 0.84 -8.99 6.03
C SER A 85 0.36 -8.30 4.76
N LEU A 86 0.85 -7.08 4.53
CA LEU A 86 0.32 -6.18 3.51
C LEU A 86 1.23 -6.03 2.29
N LEU A 87 2.55 -6.04 2.50
CA LEU A 87 3.51 -5.60 1.47
C LEU A 87 4.62 -6.61 1.15
N ASN A 88 4.54 -7.84 1.66
CA ASN A 88 5.56 -8.87 1.44
C ASN A 88 5.18 -9.92 0.38
N GLY A 89 4.11 -9.66 -0.39
CA GLY A 89 3.60 -10.60 -1.40
C GLY A 89 2.64 -11.69 -0.87
N SER A 90 2.32 -11.69 0.43
CA SER A 90 1.33 -12.63 0.99
C SER A 90 -0.08 -12.42 0.43
N VAL A 91 -0.40 -11.21 -0.06
CA VAL A 91 -1.70 -10.88 -0.65
C VAL A 91 -1.71 -11.31 -2.12
N SER A 92 -1.85 -12.61 -2.37
CA SER A 92 -2.02 -13.17 -3.72
C SER A 92 -3.46 -13.13 -4.21
N THR A 93 -4.41 -13.15 -3.28
CA THR A 93 -5.84 -12.99 -3.52
C THR A 93 -6.30 -11.68 -2.90
N ALA A 94 -7.11 -10.91 -3.62
CA ALA A 94 -7.60 -9.63 -3.13
C ALA A 94 -8.34 -9.77 -1.79
N LEU A 95 -8.04 -8.87 -0.86
CA LEU A 95 -8.77 -8.76 0.40
C LEU A 95 -10.14 -8.12 0.11
N LYS A 96 -11.21 -8.78 0.53
CA LYS A 96 -12.57 -8.27 0.35
C LYS A 96 -13.06 -7.65 1.65
N ILE A 97 -13.45 -6.39 1.59
CA ILE A 97 -14.08 -5.67 2.70
C ILE A 97 -15.58 -5.64 2.43
N GLN A 98 -16.36 -6.18 3.38
CA GLN A 98 -17.82 -6.18 3.31
C GLN A 98 -18.35 -4.79 3.67
N VAL A 99 -18.86 -4.07 2.67
CA VAL A 99 -19.34 -2.68 2.76
C VAL A 99 -20.83 -2.53 2.45
N GLY A 100 -21.58 -3.64 2.45
CA GLY A 100 -23.04 -3.61 2.39
C GLY A 100 -23.67 -4.64 3.31
N ALA A 101 -25.00 -4.64 3.38
CA ALA A 101 -25.76 -5.57 4.20
C ALA A 101 -26.18 -6.84 3.44
N GLY A 102 -25.96 -6.88 2.11
CA GLY A 102 -26.27 -8.01 1.24
C GLY A 102 -25.07 -8.91 0.96
N THR A 103 -25.24 -9.82 0.01
CA THR A 103 -24.23 -10.79 -0.42
C THR A 103 -23.81 -10.60 -1.88
N SER A 104 -24.20 -9.50 -2.52
CA SER A 104 -23.87 -9.24 -3.91
C SER A 104 -22.42 -8.77 -4.04
N SER A 105 -21.85 -8.82 -5.24
CA SER A 105 -20.52 -8.26 -5.50
C SER A 105 -20.42 -6.77 -5.16
N ASN A 106 -21.54 -6.03 -5.27
CA ASN A 106 -21.61 -4.61 -4.95
C ASN A 106 -21.54 -4.31 -3.45
N ASP A 107 -21.77 -5.32 -2.59
CA ASP A 107 -21.61 -5.21 -1.15
C ASP A 107 -20.14 -5.38 -0.71
N THR A 108 -19.20 -5.47 -1.65
CA THR A 108 -17.77 -5.68 -1.36
C THR A 108 -16.87 -4.69 -2.10
N ILE A 109 -15.84 -4.20 -1.41
CA ILE A 109 -14.70 -3.53 -2.03
C ILE A 109 -13.49 -4.46 -1.93
N SER A 110 -12.83 -4.71 -3.06
CA SER A 110 -11.64 -5.54 -3.14
C SER A 110 -10.38 -4.68 -3.13
N ILE A 111 -9.40 -5.07 -2.31
CA ILE A 111 -8.07 -4.49 -2.24
C ILE A 111 -7.10 -5.53 -2.80
N GLY A 112 -6.62 -5.30 -4.01
CA GLY A 112 -5.82 -6.24 -4.76
C GLY A 112 -4.31 -6.02 -4.65
N SER A 113 -3.56 -6.89 -5.32
CA SER A 113 -2.09 -6.83 -5.41
C SER A 113 -1.54 -5.63 -6.18
N ASN A 114 -2.41 -4.86 -6.86
CA ASN A 114 -2.05 -3.57 -7.45
C ASN A 114 -1.92 -2.43 -6.42
N ALA A 115 -2.55 -2.58 -5.25
CA ALA A 115 -2.44 -1.66 -4.12
C ALA A 115 -1.55 -2.27 -3.02
N LEU A 116 -1.74 -3.56 -2.72
CA LEU A 116 -0.97 -4.34 -1.76
C LEU A 116 0.12 -5.13 -2.50
N ILE A 117 1.05 -4.40 -3.13
CA ILE A 117 2.14 -4.99 -3.90
C ILE A 117 3.10 -5.77 -3.00
N ASN A 118 3.91 -6.65 -3.58
CA ASN A 118 5.13 -7.11 -2.92
C ASN A 118 6.22 -6.03 -3.06
N ALA A 119 6.46 -5.28 -1.99
CA ALA A 119 7.41 -4.19 -1.91
C ALA A 119 8.78 -4.61 -1.36
N THR A 120 9.07 -5.91 -1.26
CA THR A 120 10.44 -6.38 -0.99
C THR A 120 11.38 -5.92 -2.10
N SER A 121 12.61 -5.56 -1.73
CA SER A 121 13.62 -4.95 -2.59
C SER A 121 13.86 -5.78 -3.86
N GLY A 122 14.02 -7.10 -3.71
CA GLY A 122 14.22 -8.03 -4.84
C GLY A 122 13.03 -8.13 -5.79
N THR A 123 11.80 -7.93 -5.31
CA THR A 123 10.59 -7.94 -6.16
C THR A 123 10.35 -6.59 -6.83
N LEU A 124 10.72 -5.49 -6.16
CA LEU A 124 10.69 -4.16 -6.74
C LEU A 124 11.68 -4.07 -7.92
N SER A 125 12.92 -4.50 -7.71
CA SER A 125 13.87 -4.80 -8.79
C SER A 125 15.06 -5.59 -8.26
N SER A 126 15.35 -6.74 -8.86
CA SER A 126 16.54 -7.54 -8.50
C SER A 126 17.86 -6.82 -8.82
N THR A 127 17.83 -5.80 -9.67
CA THR A 127 19.02 -5.02 -10.03
C THR A 127 19.39 -3.94 -9.01
N LEU A 128 18.54 -3.68 -8.01
CA LEU A 128 18.85 -2.74 -6.93
C LEU A 128 20.05 -3.20 -6.08
N SER A 129 20.25 -4.51 -5.94
CA SER A 129 21.37 -5.09 -5.18
C SER A 129 22.64 -5.28 -6.04
N THR A 130 22.68 -4.71 -7.25
CA THR A 130 23.89 -4.78 -8.09
C THR A 130 25.00 -4.00 -7.42
N ALA A 131 26.15 -4.65 -7.20
CA ALA A 131 27.33 -3.97 -6.69
C ALA A 131 27.82 -2.94 -7.72
N ILE A 132 27.93 -1.68 -7.30
CA ILE A 132 28.43 -0.60 -8.14
C ILE A 132 29.96 -0.61 -8.11
N SER A 133 30.57 -0.87 -9.26
CA SER A 133 32.04 -0.87 -9.45
C SER A 133 32.52 0.19 -10.42
N ASP A 134 31.61 0.80 -11.17
CA ASP A 134 31.88 1.75 -12.24
C ASP A 134 30.62 2.57 -12.56
N ASN A 135 30.76 3.53 -13.48
CA ASN A 135 29.65 4.32 -13.97
C ASN A 135 28.50 3.45 -14.53
N ALA A 136 28.80 2.41 -15.32
CA ALA A 136 27.78 1.61 -15.99
C ALA A 136 26.87 0.83 -15.01
N SER A 137 27.47 0.23 -13.98
CA SER A 137 26.76 -0.43 -12.89
C SER A 137 25.96 0.57 -12.05
N ALA A 138 26.49 1.78 -11.80
CA ALA A 138 25.75 2.85 -11.14
C ALA A 138 24.49 3.27 -11.94
N GLN A 139 24.61 3.46 -13.25
CA GLN A 139 23.48 3.78 -14.14
C GLN A 139 22.40 2.69 -14.13
N THR A 140 22.81 1.42 -13.99
CA THR A 140 21.89 0.29 -13.85
C THR A 140 21.09 0.38 -12.55
N VAL A 141 21.75 0.70 -11.43
CA VAL A 141 21.08 0.88 -10.13
C VAL A 141 20.17 2.10 -10.11
N ILE A 142 20.55 3.22 -10.75
CA ILE A 142 19.69 4.41 -10.90
C ILE A 142 18.39 4.03 -11.62
N SER A 143 18.52 3.36 -12.77
CA SER A 143 17.36 2.91 -13.56
C SER A 143 16.46 1.95 -12.76
N ALA A 144 17.08 1.07 -11.96
CA ALA A 144 16.36 0.16 -11.07
C ALA A 144 15.58 0.89 -9.98
N ALA A 145 16.18 1.90 -9.36
CA ALA A 145 15.56 2.73 -8.33
C ALA A 145 14.39 3.54 -8.91
N ASP A 146 14.55 4.13 -10.10
CA ASP A 146 13.47 4.86 -10.79
C ASP A 146 12.28 3.93 -11.09
N ALA A 147 12.54 2.72 -11.60
CA ALA A 147 11.49 1.73 -11.85
C ALA A 147 10.80 1.27 -10.56
N ALA A 148 11.55 1.09 -9.47
CA ALA A 148 11.00 0.73 -8.17
C ALA A 148 10.12 1.85 -7.59
N ILE A 149 10.58 3.11 -7.65
CA ILE A 149 9.81 4.29 -7.21
C ILE A 149 8.49 4.38 -7.99
N ALA A 150 8.52 4.22 -9.31
CA ALA A 150 7.32 4.25 -10.14
C ALA A 150 6.29 3.16 -9.76
N LYS A 151 6.75 1.96 -9.37
CA LYS A 151 5.87 0.90 -8.85
C LYS A 151 5.22 1.31 -7.53
N ILE A 152 5.99 1.91 -6.61
CA ILE A 152 5.47 2.42 -5.32
C ILE A 152 4.42 3.50 -5.55
N ASP A 153 4.70 4.46 -6.43
CA ASP A 153 3.77 5.56 -6.73
C ASP A 153 2.47 5.05 -7.36
N THR A 154 2.56 4.06 -8.26
CA THR A 154 1.39 3.40 -8.84
C THR A 154 0.55 2.70 -7.77
N ALA A 155 1.20 1.99 -6.84
CA ALA A 155 0.51 1.32 -5.74
C ALA A 155 -0.22 2.33 -4.83
N ARG A 156 0.44 3.42 -4.46
CA ARG A 156 -0.16 4.51 -3.65
C ARG A 156 -1.32 5.21 -4.35
N SER A 157 -1.22 5.42 -5.66
CA SER A 157 -2.33 5.95 -6.47
C SER A 157 -3.55 5.03 -6.42
N ASN A 158 -3.35 3.71 -6.60
CA ASN A 158 -4.43 2.73 -6.47
C ASN A 158 -5.04 2.72 -5.05
N MET A 159 -4.23 2.88 -4.02
CA MET A 159 -4.68 3.00 -2.63
C MET A 159 -5.51 4.26 -2.39
N GLY A 160 -5.11 5.40 -2.92
CA GLY A 160 -5.90 6.64 -2.85
C GLY A 160 -7.26 6.49 -3.54
N ALA A 161 -7.30 5.83 -4.70
CA ALA A 161 -8.58 5.52 -5.37
C ALA A 161 -9.48 4.60 -4.52
N ILE A 162 -8.90 3.63 -3.82
CA ILE A 162 -9.63 2.74 -2.91
C ILE A 162 -10.14 3.51 -1.67
N GLN A 163 -9.35 4.41 -1.09
CA GLN A 163 -9.78 5.28 0.02
C GLN A 163 -11.00 6.12 -0.38
N ASN A 164 -10.94 6.79 -1.54
CA ASN A 164 -12.08 7.56 -2.07
C ASN A 164 -13.34 6.72 -2.24
N ARG A 165 -13.19 5.45 -2.65
CA ARG A 165 -14.32 4.51 -2.78
C ARG A 165 -14.91 4.13 -1.42
N PHE A 166 -14.07 3.91 -0.40
CA PHE A 166 -14.55 3.65 0.95
C PHE A 166 -15.29 4.85 1.53
N GLU A 167 -14.74 6.06 1.40
CA GLU A 167 -15.37 7.31 1.88
C GLU A 167 -16.74 7.54 1.22
N SER A 168 -16.82 7.39 -0.10
CA SER A 168 -18.09 7.49 -0.85
C SER A 168 -19.11 6.45 -0.37
N THR A 169 -18.65 5.23 -0.12
CA THR A 169 -19.51 4.14 0.37
C THR A 169 -20.02 4.41 1.78
N ILE A 170 -19.16 4.91 2.69
CA ILE A 170 -19.56 5.31 4.04
C ILE A 170 -20.64 6.40 3.99
N ASN A 171 -20.46 7.40 3.14
CA ASN A 171 -21.45 8.46 2.96
C ASN A 171 -22.80 7.92 2.45
N ASN A 172 -22.78 6.99 1.49
CA ASN A 172 -23.99 6.34 1.01
C ASN A 172 -24.68 5.50 2.10
N LEU A 173 -23.92 4.71 2.85
CA LEU A 173 -24.43 3.90 3.95
C LEU A 173 -25.08 4.77 5.03
N ASN A 174 -24.45 5.87 5.42
CA ASN A 174 -24.99 6.79 6.42
C ASN A 174 -26.33 7.41 5.96
N ASN A 175 -26.43 7.82 4.69
CA ASN A 175 -27.68 8.32 4.12
C ASN A 175 -28.78 7.25 4.14
N SER A 176 -28.45 6.02 3.72
CA SER A 176 -29.39 4.89 3.74
C SER A 176 -29.83 4.54 5.16
N ILE A 177 -28.92 4.55 6.15
CA ILE A 177 -29.21 4.33 7.57
C ILE A 177 -30.19 5.40 8.08
N ASN A 178 -29.94 6.68 7.81
CA ASN A 178 -30.81 7.78 8.26
C ASN A 178 -32.22 7.66 7.66
N ASN A 179 -32.31 7.40 6.35
CA ASN A 179 -33.59 7.24 5.66
C ASN A 179 -34.39 6.05 6.22
N LEU A 180 -33.73 4.91 6.45
CA LEU A 180 -34.38 3.71 6.95
C LEU A 180 -34.78 3.84 8.42
N SER A 181 -33.98 4.56 9.22
CA SER A 181 -34.31 4.87 10.62
C SER A 181 -35.51 5.81 10.71
N ALA A 182 -35.59 6.84 9.86
CA ALA A 182 -36.73 7.74 9.77
C ALA A 182 -38.01 7.00 9.32
N ALA A 183 -37.90 6.12 8.31
CA ALA A 183 -39.01 5.28 7.88
C ALA A 183 -39.49 4.33 8.98
N GLN A 184 -38.55 3.75 9.75
CA GLN A 184 -38.88 2.90 10.88
C GLN A 184 -39.61 3.68 11.98
N SER A 185 -39.16 4.90 12.32
CA SER A 185 -39.84 5.75 13.32
C SER A 185 -41.30 5.98 12.94
N ARG A 186 -41.57 6.41 11.70
CA ARG A 186 -42.94 6.67 11.21
C ARG A 186 -43.88 5.45 11.20
N ILE A 187 -43.33 4.23 11.23
CA ILE A 187 -44.12 2.99 11.29
C ILE A 187 -44.37 2.57 12.74
N GLN A 188 -43.48 2.97 13.65
CA GLN A 188 -43.59 2.67 15.09
C GLN A 188 -44.42 3.73 15.83
N ASP A 189 -44.41 4.96 15.34
CA ASP A 189 -45.31 6.05 15.71
C ASP A 189 -46.74 5.79 15.19
#